data_AF-A0A800J4T4-F1
#
_entry.id   AF-A0A800J4T4-F1
#
_cell.length_a   1.000
_cell.length_b   1.000
_cell.length_c   1.000
_cell.angle_alpha   90.00
_cell.angle_beta   90.00
_cell.angle_gamma   90.00
#
_symmetry.space_group_name_H-M   'P 1'
#
loop_
_entity.id
_entity.type
_entity.pdbx_description
1 polymer ?
#
loop_
_entity_poly.entity_id
_entity_poly.type
_entity_poly.pdbx_seq_one_letter_code
_entity_poly.pdbx_strand_id
1 'polypeptide(L)'
;MPTPTDTLRAILASGHAAEEALASADLPGALAALSERRQHLDALTSAAPATGHEAAGLLAEVHRQSDRLRTGAAERLRSTEDALRQAGAVSRAHGRYQTGPASAHVLDTAPRGGISGAR
;
A
#
# COMPACT_ATOMS: atom_id res chain seq x y z
N MET A 1 19.42 1.63 32.00
CA MET A 1 18.22 0.81 31.71
C MET A 1 17.09 1.78 31.40
N PRO A 2 16.48 1.74 30.21
CA PRO A 2 15.32 2.58 29.88
C PRO A 2 14.16 2.29 30.85
N THR A 3 13.42 3.31 31.24
CA THR A 3 12.26 3.12 32.13
C THR A 3 11.07 2.56 31.35
N PRO A 4 10.10 1.88 32.01
CA PRO A 4 8.88 1.42 31.34
C PRO A 4 8.13 2.55 30.61
N THR A 5 8.15 3.76 31.17
CA THR A 5 7.55 4.95 30.56
C THR A 5 8.29 5.39 29.29
N ASP A 6 9.63 5.33 29.27
CA ASP A 6 10.42 5.66 28.07
C ASP A 6 10.15 4.66 26.94
N THR A 7 10.06 3.37 27.27
CA THR A 7 9.70 2.32 26.31
C THR A 7 8.31 2.56 25.74
N LEU A 8 7.32 2.94 26.56
CA LEU A 8 5.98 3.27 26.10
C LEU A 8 5.95 4.49 25.17
N ARG A 9 6.73 5.53 25.44
CA ARG A 9 6.87 6.68 24.54
C ARG A 9 7.50 6.29 23.20
N ALA A 10 8.51 5.41 23.22
CA ALA A 10 9.13 4.88 22.00
C ALA A 10 8.16 4.02 21.16
N ILE A 11 7.29 3.24 21.80
CA ILE A 11 6.20 2.49 21.13
C ILE A 11 5.24 3.46 20.43
N LEU A 12 4.85 4.55 21.10
CA LEU A 12 3.95 5.55 20.52
C LEU A 12 4.59 6.27 19.32
N ALA A 13 5.86 6.69 19.45
CA ALA A 13 6.60 7.38 18.39
C ALA A 13 6.73 6.51 17.13
N SER A 14 7.16 5.26 17.29
CA SER A 14 7.24 4.30 16.17
C SER A 14 5.88 3.97 15.55
N GLY A 15 4.80 3.96 16.35
CA GLY A 15 3.45 3.85 15.80
C GLY A 15 3.03 5.07 14.98
N HIS A 16 3.46 6.27 15.35
CA HIS A 16 3.07 7.49 14.66
C HIS A 16 3.76 7.56 13.30
N ALA A 17 5.06 7.24 13.27
CA ALA A 17 5.81 7.06 12.04
C ALA A 17 5.15 6.02 11.11
N ALA A 18 4.62 4.91 11.67
CA ALA A 18 3.88 3.93 10.89
C ALA A 18 2.55 4.48 10.35
N GLU A 19 1.80 5.28 11.13
CA GLU A 19 0.57 5.94 10.67
C GLU A 19 0.86 6.94 9.53
N GLU A 20 1.91 7.75 9.66
CA GLU A 20 2.33 8.72 8.62
C GLU A 20 2.81 8.04 7.34
N ALA A 21 3.63 6.99 7.46
CA ALA A 21 4.06 6.18 6.32
C ALA A 21 2.88 5.45 5.67
N LEU A 22 1.90 5.02 6.48
CA LEU A 22 0.67 4.44 5.94
C LEU A 22 -0.14 5.47 5.15
N ALA A 23 -0.29 6.69 5.67
CA ALA A 23 -1.04 7.77 5.01
C ALA A 23 -0.39 8.25 3.71
N SER A 24 0.95 8.27 3.66
CA SER A 24 1.74 8.68 2.49
C SER A 24 1.98 7.57 1.45
N ALA A 25 1.33 6.42 1.64
CA ALA A 25 1.48 5.22 0.82
C ALA A 25 2.89 4.56 0.84
N ASP A 26 3.82 5.01 1.69
CA ASP A 26 5.14 4.42 1.89
C ASP A 26 5.05 3.09 2.67
N LEU A 27 4.87 1.98 1.94
CA LEU A 27 4.82 0.63 2.54
C LEU A 27 6.15 0.22 3.19
N PRO A 28 7.32 0.40 2.56
CA PRO A 28 8.60 0.11 3.20
C PRO A 28 8.81 0.87 4.52
N GLY A 29 8.52 2.17 4.55
CA GLY A 29 8.62 2.99 5.76
C GLY A 29 7.65 2.53 6.86
N ALA A 30 6.41 2.20 6.49
CA ALA A 30 5.42 1.69 7.45
C ALA A 30 5.87 0.35 8.06
N LEU A 31 6.43 -0.56 7.27
CA LEU A 31 6.93 -1.85 7.75
C LEU A 31 8.14 -1.70 8.67
N ALA A 32 9.06 -0.79 8.35
CA ALA A 32 10.21 -0.48 9.20
C ALA A 32 9.76 0.05 10.56
N ALA A 33 8.87 1.04 10.58
CA ALA A 33 8.33 1.63 11.79
C ALA A 33 7.53 0.62 12.66
N LEU A 34 6.76 -0.28 12.02
CA LEU A 34 6.07 -1.36 12.73
C LEU A 34 7.04 -2.41 13.32
N SER A 35 8.15 -2.68 12.63
CA SER A 35 9.20 -3.58 13.13
C SER A 35 9.88 -2.99 14.38
N GLU A 36 10.21 -1.69 14.36
CA GLU A 36 10.74 -0.97 15.53
C GLU A 36 9.74 -0.96 16.69
N ARG A 37 8.47 -0.69 16.41
CA ARG A 37 7.40 -0.75 17.40
C ARG A 37 7.31 -2.11 18.07
N ARG A 38 7.46 -3.20 17.30
CA ARG A 38 7.45 -4.57 17.83
C ARG A 38 8.62 -4.82 18.78
N GLN A 39 9.83 -4.36 18.44
CA GLN A 39 11.00 -4.50 19.31
C GLN A 39 10.79 -3.81 20.66
N HIS A 40 10.19 -2.61 20.67
CA HIS A 40 9.89 -1.90 21.91
C HIS A 40 8.79 -2.59 22.73
N LEU A 41 7.77 -3.18 22.07
CA LEU A 41 6.74 -3.97 22.74
C LEU A 41 7.34 -5.22 23.40
N ASP A 42 8.21 -5.95 22.71
CA ASP A 42 8.89 -7.14 23.23
C ASP A 42 9.79 -6.79 24.42
N ALA A 43 10.49 -5.65 24.35
CA ALA A 43 11.27 -5.13 25.46
C ALA A 43 10.39 -4.79 26.68
N LEU A 44 9.19 -4.25 26.47
CA LEU A 44 8.24 -3.94 27.53
C LEU A 44 7.66 -5.20 28.19
N THR A 45 7.31 -6.25 27.44
CA THR A 45 6.81 -7.51 28.01
C THR A 45 7.88 -8.28 28.78
N SER A 46 9.15 -8.14 28.41
CA SER A 46 10.27 -8.75 29.14
C SER A 46 10.56 -8.08 30.49
N ALA A 47 10.13 -6.83 30.67
CA ALA A 47 10.26 -6.07 31.90
C ALA A 47 8.91 -6.04 32.64
N ALA A 48 8.74 -6.86 33.68
CA ALA A 48 7.51 -6.89 34.48
C ALA A 48 7.08 -5.46 34.89
N PRO A 49 5.89 -4.97 34.49
CA PRO A 49 5.60 -3.57 34.65
C PRO A 49 5.17 -3.25 36.08
N ALA A 50 6.02 -2.53 36.81
CA ALA A 50 5.56 -1.69 37.92
C ALA A 50 4.71 -0.57 37.31
N THR A 51 3.40 -0.77 37.23
CA THR A 51 2.49 0.14 36.52
C THR A 51 1.99 1.25 37.44
N GLY A 52 2.59 2.44 37.32
CA GLY A 52 2.03 3.68 37.83
C GLY A 52 0.92 4.24 36.92
N HIS A 53 0.17 5.24 37.39
CA HIS A 53 -0.96 5.86 36.67
C HIS A 53 -0.56 6.40 35.27
N GLU A 54 0.64 6.95 35.12
CA GLU A 54 1.16 7.46 33.84
C GLU A 54 1.36 6.33 32.81
N ALA A 55 1.90 5.18 33.23
CA ALA A 55 2.11 4.03 32.36
C ALA A 55 0.78 3.42 31.88
N ALA A 56 -0.26 3.43 32.72
CA ALA A 56 -1.59 2.97 32.34
C ALA A 56 -2.22 3.85 31.24
N GLY A 57 -2.07 5.18 31.34
CA GLY A 57 -2.53 6.10 30.31
C GLY A 57 -1.83 5.90 28.96
N LEU A 58 -0.51 5.71 28.99
CA LEU A 58 0.28 5.43 27.80
C LEU A 58 -0.09 4.09 27.15
N LEU A 59 -0.33 3.03 27.94
CA LEU A 59 -0.79 1.74 27.43
C LEU A 59 -2.15 1.83 26.72
N ALA A 60 -3.09 2.59 27.28
CA ALA A 60 -4.38 2.83 26.64
C ALA A 60 -4.22 3.54 25.28
N GLU A 61 -3.31 4.51 25.18
CA GLU A 61 -3.02 5.17 23.91
C GLU A 61 -2.34 4.23 22.90
N VAL A 62 -1.40 3.39 23.34
CA VAL A 62 -0.80 2.35 22.50
C VAL A 62 -1.87 1.43 21.91
N HIS A 63 -2.88 1.05 22.70
CA HIS A 63 -4.02 0.26 22.20
C HIS A 63 -4.83 1.00 21.14
N ARG A 64 -5.27 2.23 21.42
CA ARG A 64 -6.02 3.04 20.45
C ARG A 64 -5.27 3.25 19.13
N GLN A 65 -3.98 3.53 19.22
CA GLN A 65 -3.13 3.70 18.04
C GLN A 65 -2.97 2.39 17.24
N SER A 66 -2.91 1.25 17.92
CA SER A 66 -2.86 -0.05 17.25
C SER A 66 -4.14 -0.33 16.45
N ASP A 67 -5.30 0.10 16.96
CA ASP A 67 -6.58 -0.06 16.26
C ASP A 67 -6.69 0.86 15.04
N ARG A 68 -6.19 2.11 15.15
CA ARG A 68 -6.09 3.02 13.99
C ARG A 68 -5.19 2.43 12.89
N LEU A 69 -4.01 1.94 13.25
CA LEU A 69 -3.09 1.28 12.32
C LEU A 69 -3.73 0.07 11.62
N ARG A 70 -4.44 -0.78 12.37
CA ARG A 70 -5.16 -1.92 11.78
C ARG A 70 -6.23 -1.50 10.78
N THR A 71 -7.01 -0.47 11.13
CA THR A 71 -8.08 0.04 10.27
C THR A 71 -7.51 0.64 8.99
N GLY A 72 -6.50 1.51 9.10
CA GLY A 72 -5.85 2.13 7.95
C GLY A 72 -5.17 1.11 7.03
N ALA A 73 -4.52 0.09 7.59
CA ALA A 73 -3.92 -0.99 6.79
C ALA A 73 -4.99 -1.80 6.02
N ALA A 74 -6.13 -2.10 6.66
CA ALA A 74 -7.22 -2.83 6.01
C ALA A 74 -7.90 -2.01 4.90
N GLU A 75 -8.05 -0.70 5.09
CA GLU A 75 -8.57 0.21 4.06
C GLU A 75 -7.64 0.28 2.85
N ARG A 76 -6.32 0.43 3.07
CA ARG A 76 -5.34 0.42 1.98
C ARG A 76 -5.30 -0.90 1.23
N LEU A 77 -5.39 -2.03 1.94
CA LEU A 77 -5.46 -3.34 1.29
C LEU A 77 -6.68 -3.45 0.38
N ARG A 78 -7.87 -3.07 0.87
CA ARG A 78 -9.10 -3.05 0.05
C ARG A 78 -8.97 -2.13 -1.16
N SER A 79 -8.45 -0.91 -0.99
CA SER A 79 -8.23 0.02 -2.10
C SER A 79 -7.29 -0.56 -3.16
N THR A 80 -6.25 -1.29 -2.73
CA THR A 80 -5.30 -1.92 -3.64
C THR A 80 -5.93 -3.10 -4.38
N GLU A 81 -6.71 -3.93 -3.68
CA GLU A 81 -7.47 -5.03 -4.29
C GLU A 81 -8.46 -4.53 -5.32
N ASP A 82 -9.19 -3.45 -5.04
CA ASP A 82 -10.17 -2.88 -5.97
C ASP A 82 -9.49 -2.29 -7.21
N ALA A 83 -8.35 -1.61 -7.05
CA ALA A 83 -7.54 -1.14 -8.17
C ALA A 83 -7.05 -2.30 -9.06
N LEU A 84 -6.58 -3.39 -8.45
CA LEU A 84 -6.16 -4.60 -9.20
C LEU A 84 -7.34 -5.29 -9.90
N ARG A 85 -8.51 -5.39 -9.26
CA ARG A 85 -9.73 -5.92 -9.89
C ARG A 85 -10.14 -5.09 -11.09
N GLN A 86 -10.10 -3.76 -10.97
CA GLN A 86 -10.44 -2.84 -12.05
C GLN A 86 -9.45 -2.95 -13.22
N ALA A 87 -8.14 -2.97 -12.94
CA ALA A 87 -7.11 -3.18 -13.96
C ALA A 87 -7.27 -4.54 -14.68
N GLY A 88 -7.56 -5.61 -13.93
CA GLY A 88 -7.84 -6.93 -14.51
C GLY A 88 -9.12 -6.96 -15.36
N ALA A 89 -10.15 -6.21 -14.99
CA ALA A 89 -11.37 -6.07 -15.77
C ALA A 89 -11.12 -5.31 -17.09
N VAL A 90 -10.33 -4.24 -17.05
CA VAL A 90 -9.90 -3.48 -18.25
C VAL A 90 -9.08 -4.36 -19.19
N SER A 91 -8.14 -5.15 -18.66
CA SER A 91 -7.34 -6.09 -19.46
C SER A 91 -8.21 -7.15 -20.16
N ARG A 92 -9.20 -7.73 -19.46
CA ARG A 92 -10.17 -8.67 -20.06
C ARG A 92 -11.06 -8.01 -21.11
N ALA A 93 -11.49 -6.76 -20.90
CA ALA A 93 -12.27 -6.02 -21.87
C ALA A 93 -11.45 -5.77 -23.15
N HIS A 94 -10.22 -5.27 -23.04
CA HIS A 94 -9.34 -5.08 -24.20
C HIS A 94 -8.97 -6.38 -24.92
N GLY A 95 -8.75 -7.48 -24.19
CA GLY A 95 -8.56 -8.80 -24.78
C GLY A 95 -9.75 -9.26 -25.63
N ARG A 96 -10.99 -8.97 -25.19
CA ARG A 96 -12.22 -9.27 -25.96
C ARG A 96 -12.38 -8.37 -27.20
N TYR A 97 -11.94 -7.12 -27.15
CA TYR A 97 -11.98 -6.22 -28.31
C TYR A 97 -10.94 -6.59 -29.38
N GLN A 98 -9.79 -7.18 -29.01
CA GLN A 98 -8.79 -7.66 -29.97
C GLN A 98 -9.12 -9.01 -30.60
N THR A 99 -10.01 -9.81 -29.98
CA THR A 99 -10.52 -11.07 -30.54
C THR A 99 -11.83 -10.95 -31.32
N GLY A 100 -12.29 -9.72 -31.62
CA GLY A 100 -13.30 -9.51 -32.66
C GLY A 100 -12.70 -9.85 -34.03
N PRO A 101 -13.47 -10.42 -34.98
CA PRO A 101 -12.91 -10.93 -36.22
C PRO A 101 -12.12 -9.82 -36.90
N ALA A 102 -10.84 -10.09 -37.16
CA ALA A 102 -9.99 -9.25 -37.98
C ALA A 102 -10.70 -9.07 -39.32
N SER A 103 -11.43 -7.98 -39.45
CA SER A 103 -12.01 -7.57 -40.71
C SER A 103 -10.80 -7.22 -41.56
N ALA A 104 -10.45 -8.15 -42.46
CA ALA A 104 -9.40 -7.97 -43.45
C ALA A 104 -9.78 -6.78 -44.31
N HIS A 105 -9.37 -5.59 -43.88
CA HIS A 105 -9.32 -4.44 -44.76
C HIS A 105 -8.16 -4.70 -45.71
N VAL A 106 -8.46 -5.41 -46.79
CA VAL A 106 -7.61 -5.44 -47.98
C VAL A 106 -7.65 -4.01 -48.53
N LEU A 107 -6.74 -3.18 -48.05
CA LEU A 107 -6.40 -1.91 -48.67
C LEU A 107 -5.55 -2.27 -49.89
N ASP A 108 -6.20 -2.53 -51.01
CA ASP A 108 -5.54 -2.63 -52.31
C ASP A 108 -4.87 -1.28 -52.60
N THR A 109 -3.58 -1.21 -52.28
CA THR A 109 -2.70 -0.07 -52.55
C THR A 109 -1.59 -0.56 -53.45
N ALA A 110 -1.95 -0.96 -54.67
CA ALA A 110 -0.97 -1.14 -55.73
C ALA A 110 -0.32 0.21 -56.08
N PRO A 111 1.02 0.34 -55.99
CA PRO A 111 1.72 1.53 -56.43
C PRO A 111 2.16 1.41 -57.91
N ARG A 112 1.79 2.43 -58.69
CA ARG A 112 2.59 3.15 -59.71
C ARG A 112 3.07 2.44 -60.99
N GLY A 113 2.77 3.12 -62.10
CA GLY A 113 3.56 3.22 -63.35
C GLY A 113 2.63 3.80 -64.41
N GLY A 114 2.87 4.89 -65.13
CA GLY A 114 4.08 5.58 -65.55
C GLY A 114 3.69 6.24 -66.88
N ILE A 115 3.84 7.56 -66.96
CA ILE A 115 3.60 8.43 -68.12
C ILE A 115 4.33 7.96 -69.41
N SER A 116 3.60 7.87 -70.52
CA SER A 116 4.02 8.09 -71.92
C SER A 116 2.80 7.86 -72.81
N GLY A 117 2.43 8.64 -73.81
CA GLY A 117 3.02 9.77 -74.51
C GLY A 117 2.12 10.00 -75.72
N ALA A 118 1.95 11.26 -76.11
CA ALA A 118 1.05 11.70 -77.17
C ALA A 118 1.48 11.23 -78.58
N ARG A 119 0.53 10.70 -79.36
CA ARG A 119 0.12 11.08 -80.72
C ARG A 119 -0.49 9.91 -81.48
#